data_AF-A0A5F2G6R2-F1
#
_entry.id   AF-A0A5F2G6R2-F1
#
_cell.length_a   1.000
_cell.length_b   1.000
_cell.length_c   1.000
_cell.angle_alpha   90.00
_cell.angle_beta   90.00
_cell.angle_gamma   90.00
#
_symmetry.space_group_name_H-M   'P 1'
#
loop_
_entity.id
_entity.type
_entity.pdbx_description
1 polymer ?
#
loop_
_entity_poly.entity_id
_entity_poly.type
_entity_poly.pdbx_seq_one_letter_code
_entity_poly.pdbx_strand_id
1 'polypeptide(L)'
;QFIASKEPLAMMRIQAIENLAATIGRAGGKVIYDRENDLLRINDEFTVAIEIARCSTSDYGYPFWSLNTQRQSLADIFTLIRMRPGDLVIRDY
;
A
#
# COMPACT_ATOMS: atom_id res chain seq x y z
N GLN A 1 -3.60 -22.87 12.07
CA GLN A 1 -3.21 -21.85 11.08
C GLN A 1 -4.27 -20.76 11.10
N PHE A 2 -3.98 -19.59 11.66
CA PHE A 2 -4.92 -18.47 11.68
C PHE A 2 -4.95 -17.82 10.28
N ILE A 3 -6.01 -18.08 9.52
CA ILE A 3 -6.27 -17.35 8.28
C ILE A 3 -6.84 -15.99 8.70
N ALA A 4 -5.96 -15.01 8.93
CA ALA A 4 -6.39 -13.63 9.09
C ALA A 4 -7.16 -13.21 7.82
N SER A 5 -8.39 -12.72 7.99
CA SER A 5 -9.26 -12.25 6.92
C SER A 5 -8.52 -11.21 6.05
N LYS A 6 -8.68 -11.28 4.72
CA LYS A 6 -8.06 -10.33 3.76
C LYS A 6 -8.76 -8.97 3.74
N GLU A 7 -10.02 -8.94 4.16
CA GLU A 7 -10.90 -7.77 4.19
C GLU A 7 -10.28 -6.52 4.84
N PRO A 8 -9.62 -6.59 6.03
CA PRO A 8 -9.13 -5.38 6.71
C PRO A 8 -8.00 -4.67 5.94
N LEU A 9 -7.13 -5.42 5.26
CA LEU A 9 -5.96 -4.83 4.59
C LEU A 9 -6.29 -4.20 3.25
N ALA A 10 -7.18 -4.84 2.48
CA ALA A 10 -7.68 -4.25 1.24
C ALA A 10 -8.32 -2.88 1.53
N MET A 11 -9.14 -2.81 2.58
CA MET A 11 -9.75 -1.55 3.04
C MET A 11 -8.71 -0.53 3.50
N MET A 12 -7.72 -0.93 4.30
CA MET A 12 -6.63 -0.04 4.74
C MET A 12 -5.82 0.51 3.56
N ARG A 13 -5.55 -0.32 2.55
CA ARG A 13 -4.85 0.09 1.32
C ARG A 13 -5.66 1.10 0.54
N ILE A 14 -6.95 0.85 0.32
CA ILE A 14 -7.84 1.77 -0.37
C ILE A 14 -7.90 3.11 0.38
N GLN A 15 -8.06 3.08 1.71
CA GLN A 15 -8.10 4.29 2.52
C GLN A 15 -6.79 5.08 2.43
N ALA A 16 -5.64 4.40 2.40
CA ALA A 16 -4.34 5.05 2.21
C ALA A 16 -4.22 5.72 0.82
N ILE A 17 -4.68 5.04 -0.23
CA ILE A 17 -4.73 5.58 -1.60
C ILE A 17 -5.63 6.82 -1.67
N GLU A 18 -6.83 6.75 -1.11
CA GLU A 18 -7.79 7.86 -1.08
C GLU A 18 -7.24 9.06 -0.29
N ASN A 19 -6.62 8.81 0.86
CA ASN A 19 -5.99 9.85 1.67
C ASN A 19 -4.83 10.53 0.95
N LEU A 20 -4.00 9.76 0.24
CA LEU A 20 -2.92 10.29 -0.58
C LEU A 20 -3.47 11.15 -1.72
N ALA A 21 -4.45 10.64 -2.47
CA ALA A 21 -5.09 11.36 -3.56
C ALA A 21 -5.72 12.68 -3.09
N ALA A 22 -6.45 12.65 -1.97
CA ALA A 22 -7.04 13.84 -1.37
C ALA A 22 -5.99 14.85 -0.89
N THR A 23 -4.87 14.38 -0.32
CA THR A 23 -3.79 15.25 0.16
C THR A 23 -3.08 15.93 -1.00
N ILE A 24 -2.77 15.19 -2.06
CA ILE A 24 -2.19 15.76 -3.30
C ILE A 24 -3.16 16.76 -3.92
N GLY A 25 -4.46 16.43 -3.98
CA GLY A 25 -5.50 17.34 -4.46
C GLY A 25 -5.56 18.65 -3.67
N ARG A 26 -5.50 18.58 -2.34
CA ARG A 26 -5.45 19.78 -1.48
C ARG A 26 -4.19 20.63 -1.69
N ALA A 27 -3.09 20.01 -2.11
CA ALA A 27 -1.86 20.72 -2.48
C ALA A 27 -1.88 21.28 -3.91
N GLY A 28 -2.99 21.13 -4.65
CA GLY A 28 -3.15 21.60 -6.03
C GLY A 28 -2.69 20.61 -7.10
N GLY A 29 -2.30 19.39 -6.72
CA GLY A 29 -1.94 18.32 -7.64
C GLY A 29 -3.15 17.53 -8.15
N LYS A 30 -2.91 16.67 -9.14
CA LYS A 30 -3.90 15.78 -9.74
C LYS A 30 -3.48 14.33 -9.54
N VAL A 31 -4.45 13.47 -9.20
CA VAL A 31 -4.25 12.02 -9.12
C VAL A 31 -5.29 11.33 -9.97
N ILE A 32 -4.85 10.40 -10.83
CA ILE A 32 -5.72 9.48 -11.57
C ILE A 32 -5.36 8.07 -11.12
N TYR A 33 -6.35 7.31 -10.67
CA TYR A 33 -6.15 5.90 -10.32
C TYR A 33 -6.46 5.01 -11.53
N ASP A 34 -5.41 4.41 -12.10
CA ASP A 34 -5.51 3.37 -13.10
C ASP A 34 -5.82 2.04 -12.41
N ARG A 35 -7.07 1.61 -12.50
CA ARG A 35 -7.55 0.36 -11.89
C ARG A 35 -7.09 -0.88 -12.64
N GLU A 36 -6.74 -0.77 -13.92
CA GLU A 36 -6.30 -1.91 -14.73
C GLU A 36 -4.92 -2.35 -14.29
N ASN A 37 -4.02 -1.38 -14.12
CA ASN A 37 -2.64 -1.63 -13.69
C ASN A 37 -2.43 -1.49 -12.17
N ASP A 38 -3.46 -1.04 -11.44
CA ASP A 38 -3.42 -0.78 -9.99
C ASP A 38 -2.34 0.25 -9.62
N LEU A 39 -2.28 1.34 -10.39
CA LEU A 39 -1.30 2.42 -10.31
C LEU A 39 -1.96 3.79 -10.12
N LEU A 40 -1.30 4.68 -9.39
CA LEU A 40 -1.67 6.08 -9.29
C LEU A 40 -0.80 6.91 -10.24
N ARG A 41 -1.41 7.61 -11.19
CA ARG A 41 -0.75 8.62 -12.02
C ARG A 41 -0.87 9.98 -11.33
N ILE A 42 0.27 10.57 -10.98
CA ILE A 42 0.35 11.87 -10.30
C ILE A 42 0.77 12.93 -11.31
N ASN A 43 -0.02 14.00 -11.44
CA ASN A 43 0.21 15.14 -12.34
C ASN A 43 0.49 14.80 -13.82
N ASP A 44 0.22 13.56 -14.23
CA ASP A 44 0.68 13.00 -15.52
C ASP A 44 2.22 12.96 -15.69
N GLU A 45 2.96 13.04 -14.59
CA GLU A 45 4.43 13.10 -14.58
C GLU A 45 5.07 11.76 -14.16
N PHE A 46 4.50 11.12 -13.13
CA PHE A 46 5.03 9.86 -12.61
C PHE A 46 3.91 8.96 -12.08
N THR A 47 4.27 7.70 -11.88
CA THR A 47 3.40 6.64 -11.41
C THR A 47 3.81 6.12 -10.04
N VAL A 48 2.83 5.80 -9.22
CA VAL A 48 3.04 5.26 -7.86
C VAL A 48 2.27 3.96 -7.72
N ALA A 49 2.96 2.90 -7.30
CA ALA A 49 2.37 1.65 -6.83
C ALA A 49 2.41 1.62 -5.30
N ILE A 50 1.29 1.25 -4.67
CA ILE A 50 1.19 1.12 -3.21
C ILE A 50 0.83 -0.32 -2.86
N GLU A 51 1.66 -0.97 -2.05
CA GLU A 51 1.36 -2.26 -1.44
C GLU A 51 1.10 -2.13 0.06
N ILE A 52 0.36 -3.09 0.60
CA ILE A 52 0.20 -3.27 2.05
C ILE A 52 0.65 -4.67 2.45
N ALA A 53 1.50 -4.74 3.48
CA ALA A 53 2.00 -6.01 4.01
C ALA A 53 1.55 -6.23 5.44
N ARG A 54 1.06 -7.45 5.69
CA ARG A 54 0.78 -7.96 7.05
C ARG A 54 2.04 -8.06 7.87
N CYS A 55 1.92 -7.80 9.17
CA CYS A 55 2.94 -8.21 10.11
C CYS A 55 2.73 -9.68 10.48
N SER A 56 3.60 -10.56 10.00
CA SER A 56 3.70 -11.93 10.50
C SER A 56 4.91 -12.09 11.42
N THR A 57 4.99 -13.22 12.11
CA THR A 57 6.20 -13.66 12.81
C THR A 57 6.99 -14.60 11.91
N SER A 58 8.30 -14.37 11.80
CA SER A 58 9.22 -15.32 11.19
C SER A 58 9.39 -16.56 12.06
N ASP A 59 10.02 -17.61 11.52
CA ASP A 59 10.34 -18.84 12.24
C ASP A 59 11.22 -18.61 13.49
N TYR A 60 11.89 -17.46 13.57
CA TYR A 60 12.74 -17.03 14.68
C TYR A 60 12.05 -16.03 15.62
N GLY A 61 10.75 -15.77 15.44
CA GLY A 61 9.95 -14.90 16.31
C GLY A 61 10.08 -13.39 16.05
N TYR A 62 10.79 -12.98 15.00
CA TYR A 62 10.91 -11.57 14.63
C TYR A 62 9.74 -11.12 13.72
N PRO A 63 9.32 -9.84 13.79
CA PRO A 63 8.36 -9.29 12.83
C PRO A 63 8.85 -9.42 11.38
N PHE A 64 7.98 -9.90 10.50
CA PHE A 64 8.24 -10.12 9.09
C PHE A 64 7.10 -9.56 8.24
N TRP A 65 7.43 -9.00 7.09
CA TRP A 65 6.47 -8.46 6.12
C TRP A 65 6.80 -9.01 4.74
N SER A 66 5.94 -9.89 4.22
CA SER A 66 6.09 -10.40 2.87
C SER A 66 5.69 -9.33 1.86
N LEU A 67 6.57 -9.03 0.92
CA LEU A 67 6.33 -8.09 -0.16
C LEU A 67 5.84 -8.82 -1.41
N ASN A 68 4.72 -8.36 -2.00
CA ASN A 68 4.36 -8.73 -3.36
C ASN A 68 5.03 -7.74 -4.33
N THR A 69 6.08 -8.17 -5.01
CA THR A 69 6.89 -7.31 -5.90
C THR A 69 6.35 -7.21 -7.33
N GLN A 70 5.24 -7.87 -7.67
CA GLN A 70 4.74 -7.90 -9.06
C GLN A 70 4.53 -6.51 -9.66
N ARG A 71 4.17 -5.51 -8.85
CA ARG A 71 3.96 -4.12 -9.28
C ARG A 71 5.18 -3.22 -9.12
N GLN A 72 6.24 -3.70 -8.49
CA GLN A 72 7.41 -2.87 -8.17
C GLN A 72 8.09 -2.32 -9.44
N SER A 73 8.12 -3.09 -10.53
CA SER A 73 8.72 -2.66 -11.80
C SER A 73 7.78 -1.88 -12.70
N LEU A 74 6.49 -1.74 -12.33
CA LEU A 74 5.48 -1.07 -13.16
C LEU A 74 5.32 0.43 -12.83
N ALA A 75 5.88 0.87 -11.71
CA ALA A 75 5.76 2.24 -11.23
C ALA A 75 7.12 2.92 -11.09
N ASP A 76 7.15 4.23 -11.27
CA ASP A 76 8.34 5.06 -11.00
C ASP A 76 8.67 5.07 -9.50
N ILE A 77 7.63 5.03 -8.65
CA ILE A 77 7.75 4.97 -7.19
C ILE A 77 6.94 3.78 -6.68
N PHE A 78 7.58 2.94 -5.86
CA PHE A 78 6.93 1.84 -5.16
C PHE A 78 6.95 2.09 -3.65
N THR A 79 5.78 2.10 -3.01
CA THR A 79 5.62 2.34 -1.57
C THR A 79 5.06 1.10 -0.88
N LEU A 80 5.68 0.66 0.21
CA LEU A 80 5.23 -0.49 0.99
C LEU A 80 4.69 -0.04 2.36
N ILE A 81 3.38 -0.12 2.52
CA ILE A 81 2.73 0.10 3.81
C ILE A 81 2.91 -1.14 4.68
N ARG A 82 3.74 -1.07 5.72
CA ARG A 82 3.89 -2.16 6.68
C ARG A 82 2.91 -1.99 7.83
N MET A 83 2.18 -3.04 8.18
CA MET A 83 1.29 -3.01 9.33
C MET A 83 2.02 -3.34 10.63
N ARG A 84 1.47 -2.93 11.79
CA ARG A 84 1.85 -3.47 13.10
C ARG A 84 1.24 -4.86 13.31
N PRO A 85 1.73 -5.65 14.28
CA PRO A 85 1.06 -6.89 14.70
C PRO A 85 -0.44 -6.66 14.93
N GLY A 86 -1.26 -7.56 14.39
CA GLY A 86 -2.73 -7.44 14.42
C GLY A 86 -3.34 -6.72 13.23
N ASP A 87 -2.53 -6.15 12.32
CA ASP A 87 -2.96 -5.59 11.02
C ASP A 87 -4.02 -4.47 11.11
N LEU A 88 -4.13 -3.80 12.26
CA LEU A 88 -5.08 -2.70 12.48
C LEU A 88 -4.46 -1.30 12.39
N VAL A 89 -3.14 -1.22 12.54
CA VAL A 89 -2.41 0.07 12.61
C VAL A 89 -1.24 0.03 11.65
N ILE A 90 -1.10 1.09 10.85
CA ILE A 90 0.07 1.27 9.99
C ILE A 90 1.31 1.50 10.87
N ARG A 91 2.38 0.79 10.55
CA ARG A 91 3.68 0.95 11.19
C ARG A 91 4.45 2.10 10.54
N ASP A 92 4.61 2.03 9.22
CA ASP A 92 5.35 2.95 8.36
C ASP A 92 5.03 2.69 6.87
N TYR A 93 5.62 3.50 5.98
CA TYR A 93 5.41 3.54 4.52
C TYR A 93 6.75 3.44 3.78
#